data_AF-A0A972XGM5-F1
#
_entry.id   AF-A0A972XGM5-F1
#
_cell.length_a   1.000
_cell.length_b   1.000
_cell.length_c   1.000
_cell.angle_alpha   90.00
_cell.angle_beta   90.00
_cell.angle_gamma   90.00
#
_symmetry.space_group_name_H-M   'P 1'
#
loop_
_entity.id
_entity.type
_entity.pdbx_description
1 polymer ?
#
loop_
_entity_poly.entity_id
_entity_poly.type
_entity_poly.pdbx_seq_one_letter_code
_entity_poly.pdbx_strand_id
1 'polypeptide(L)'
;RLGFNDHGVAGSSAGDVRTMALTLRTATGSAVGSVDIVQTLTDEAAVDRAVKVLVITLPKGAIMAQGLTTFDDFINPASRPNDPIEQLAIVGGTGKYRGASGIVDVEVLPNFRSRWIISID
;
A
#
# COMPACT_ATOMS: atom_id res chain seq x y z
N ARG A 1 3.12 -3.76 11.25
CA ARG A 1 2.36 -3.09 12.34
C ARG A 1 1.24 -2.29 11.70
N LEU A 2 0.05 -2.30 12.29
CA LEU A 2 -1.11 -1.56 11.82
C LEU A 2 -1.42 -0.41 12.77
N GLY A 3 -1.76 0.76 12.25
CA GLY A 3 -2.23 1.91 13.00
C GLY A 3 -3.42 2.55 12.30
N PHE A 4 -4.33 3.10 13.09
CA PHE A 4 -5.50 3.84 12.62
C PHE A 4 -5.58 5.17 13.36
N ASN A 5 -5.92 6.21 12.62
CA ASN A 5 -6.29 7.50 13.16
C ASN A 5 -7.66 7.86 12.57
N ASP A 6 -8.68 7.70 13.41
CA ASP A 6 -10.07 8.06 13.13
C ASP A 6 -10.25 9.55 13.44
N HIS A 7 -10.76 10.31 12.48
CA HIS A 7 -10.94 11.75 12.59
C HIS A 7 -12.26 12.16 13.30
N GLY A 8 -12.95 11.21 13.93
CA GLY A 8 -13.96 11.47 14.96
C GLY A 8 -15.40 11.24 14.52
N VAL A 9 -15.63 10.52 13.43
CA VAL A 9 -16.97 10.11 12.97
C VAL A 9 -17.06 8.59 13.07
N ALA A 10 -18.15 8.07 13.62
CA ALA A 10 -18.31 6.63 13.76
C ALA A 10 -18.35 5.94 12.39
N GLY A 11 -17.38 5.06 12.13
CA GLY A 11 -17.24 4.34 10.86
C GLY A 11 -16.08 4.87 10.01
N SER A 12 -16.01 4.44 8.75
CA SER A 12 -15.09 5.04 7.77
C SER A 12 -15.49 6.50 7.51
N SER A 13 -14.56 7.44 7.61
CA SER A 13 -14.79 8.84 7.25
C SER A 13 -13.66 9.47 6.43
N ALA A 14 -14.01 10.35 5.49
CA ALA A 14 -13.05 11.03 4.63
C ALA A 14 -12.04 11.81 5.49
N GLY A 15 -10.76 11.59 5.22
CA GLY A 15 -9.65 12.08 6.04
C GLY A 15 -9.09 11.04 7.01
N ASP A 16 -9.78 9.94 7.27
CA ASP A 16 -9.24 8.86 8.10
C ASP A 16 -7.93 8.33 7.54
N VAL A 17 -7.00 8.06 8.46
CA VAL A 17 -5.65 7.62 8.11
C VAL A 17 -5.40 6.22 8.64
N ARG A 18 -4.94 5.35 7.76
CA ARG A 18 -4.42 4.04 8.09
C ARG A 18 -2.95 3.94 7.76
N THR A 19 -2.18 3.37 8.68
CA THR A 19 -0.75 3.12 8.49
C THR A 19 -0.43 1.64 8.61
N MET A 20 0.42 1.12 7.73
CA MET A 20 0.81 -0.29 7.72
C MET A 20 2.31 -0.43 7.51
N ALA A 21 2.95 -1.30 8.29
CA ALA A 21 4.31 -1.75 8.07
C ALA A 21 4.33 -3.25 7.76
N LEU A 22 4.90 -3.64 6.63
CA LEU A 22 4.98 -5.01 6.11
C LEU A 22 6.44 -5.43 5.94
N THR A 23 6.72 -6.73 6.10
CA THR A 23 8.00 -7.33 5.68
C THR A 23 7.84 -7.93 4.30
N LEU A 24 8.75 -7.59 3.37
CA LEU A 24 8.81 -8.23 2.07
C LEU A 24 9.67 -9.49 2.12
N ARG A 25 9.15 -10.54 1.50
CA ARG A 25 9.83 -11.82 1.32
C ARG A 25 9.78 -12.23 -0.14
N THR A 26 10.86 -12.85 -0.60
CA THR A 26 10.89 -13.55 -1.88
C THR A 26 9.91 -14.73 -1.87
N ALA A 27 9.62 -15.30 -3.05
CA ALA A 27 8.76 -16.48 -3.16
C ALA A 27 9.29 -17.68 -2.36
N THR A 28 10.61 -17.77 -2.15
CA THR A 28 11.27 -18.81 -1.34
C THR A 28 11.34 -18.47 0.15
N GLY A 29 10.78 -17.34 0.58
CA GLY A 29 10.62 -16.95 1.99
C GLY A 29 11.75 -16.08 2.57
N SER A 30 12.86 -15.90 1.85
CA SER A 30 13.95 -15.02 2.28
C SER A 30 13.48 -13.57 2.36
N ALA A 31 13.76 -12.89 3.47
CA ALA A 31 13.45 -11.47 3.64
C ALA A 31 14.26 -10.62 2.65
N VAL A 32 13.59 -9.68 1.98
CA VAL A 32 14.18 -8.83 0.94
C VAL A 32 13.95 -7.34 1.19
N GLY A 33 13.15 -6.98 2.20
CA GLY A 33 12.93 -5.59 2.56
C GLY A 33 11.73 -5.38 3.46
N SER A 34 11.27 -4.14 3.52
CA SER A 34 10.04 -3.73 4.21
C SER A 34 9.26 -2.72 3.39
N VAL A 35 7.99 -2.57 3.71
CA VAL A 35 7.13 -1.51 3.17
C VAL A 35 6.46 -0.79 4.32
N ASP A 36 6.55 0.52 4.32
CA ASP A 36 5.75 1.40 5.16
C ASP A 36 4.70 2.09 4.27
N ILE A 37 3.45 2.06 4.70
CA ILE A 37 2.28 2.48 3.92
C ILE A 37 1.49 3.48 4.75
N VAL A 38 1.06 4.56 4.11
CA VAL A 38 0.05 5.48 4.61
C VAL A 38 -1.10 5.50 3.61
N GLN A 39 -2.32 5.36 4.11
CA GLN A 39 -3.55 5.42 3.34
C GLN A 39 -4.44 6.48 3.95
N THR A 40 -4.94 7.39 3.14
CA THR A 40 -5.88 8.44 3.55
C THR A 40 -7.17 8.25 2.79
N LEU A 41 -8.26 7.99 3.50
CA LEU A 41 -9.58 7.86 2.91
C LEU A 41 -9.98 9.19 2.27
N THR A 42 -10.33 9.17 0.99
CA THR A 42 -10.65 10.37 0.20
C THR A 42 -12.10 10.47 -0.20
N ASP A 43 -12.80 9.33 -0.30
CA ASP A 43 -14.19 9.27 -0.72
C ASP A 43 -14.87 8.09 -0.03
N GLU A 44 -16.05 8.35 0.52
CA GLU A 44 -16.97 7.38 1.12
C GLU A 44 -18.07 7.12 0.10
N ALA A 45 -18.07 5.94 -0.51
CA ALA A 45 -19.06 5.54 -1.49
C ALA A 45 -19.50 4.09 -1.21
N ALA A 46 -20.15 3.43 -2.17
CA ALA A 46 -20.40 1.98 -2.06
C ALA A 46 -19.10 1.17 -1.93
N VAL A 47 -17.97 1.76 -2.34
CA VAL A 47 -16.61 1.26 -2.16
C VAL A 47 -15.76 2.46 -1.72
N ASP A 48 -15.21 2.38 -0.52
CA ASP A 48 -14.30 3.37 0.06
C ASP A 48 -13.04 3.49 -0.81
N ARG A 49 -12.59 4.73 -1.05
CA ARG A 49 -11.38 5.00 -1.85
C ARG A 49 -10.36 5.79 -1.06
N ALA A 50 -9.16 5.25 -0.93
CA ALA A 50 -8.07 5.94 -0.29
C ALA A 50 -6.92 6.22 -1.26
N VAL A 51 -6.27 7.37 -1.06
CA VAL A 51 -4.93 7.59 -1.59
C VAL A 51 -3.96 6.78 -0.76
N LYS A 52 -3.12 5.97 -1.43
CA LYS A 52 -2.08 5.15 -0.84
C LYS A 52 -0.73 5.72 -1.23
N VAL A 53 0.09 6.02 -0.23
CA VAL A 53 1.50 6.40 -0.41
C VAL A 53 2.35 5.40 0.37
N LEU A 54 3.45 4.97 -0.21
CA LEU A 54 4.32 3.99 0.44
C LEU A 54 5.80 4.20 0.16
N VAL A 55 6.60 3.66 1.08
CA VAL A 55 8.05 3.58 0.98
C VAL A 55 8.44 2.10 1.05
N ILE A 56 9.10 1.60 0.01
CA ILE A 56 9.68 0.25 -0.04
C ILE A 56 11.16 0.37 0.28
N THR A 57 11.61 -0.20 1.39
CA THR A 57 13.04 -0.24 1.76
C THR A 57 13.65 -1.58 1.36
N LEU A 58 14.68 -1.54 0.51
CA LEU A 58 15.43 -2.70 0.00
C LEU A 58 16.92 -2.58 0.35
N PRO A 59 17.73 -3.65 0.26
CA PRO A 59 19.14 -3.64 0.67
C PRO A 59 20.03 -2.57 0.01
N LYS A 60 19.62 -2.04 -1.15
CA LYS A 60 20.41 -1.07 -1.94
C LYS A 60 19.76 0.31 -2.04
N GLY A 61 18.72 0.59 -1.25
CA GLY A 61 18.01 1.87 -1.26
C GLY A 61 16.51 1.69 -1.08
N ALA A 62 15.79 2.80 -1.16
CA ALA A 62 14.33 2.83 -1.03
C ALA A 62 13.65 3.30 -2.32
N ILE A 63 12.38 2.94 -2.48
CA ILE A 63 11.49 3.35 -3.59
C ILE A 63 10.26 3.98 -2.96
N MET A 64 9.79 5.11 -3.50
CA MET A 64 8.50 5.70 -3.17
C MET A 64 7.49 5.40 -4.27
N ALA A 65 6.26 5.00 -3.88
CA ALA A 65 5.17 4.82 -4.82
C ALA A 65 3.87 5.39 -4.26
N GLN A 66 2.94 5.74 -5.15
CA GLN A 66 1.62 6.23 -4.79
C GLN A 66 0.55 5.78 -5.79
N GLY A 67 -0.69 5.71 -5.32
CA GLY A 67 -1.84 5.41 -6.17
C GLY A 67 -3.13 5.36 -5.37
N LEU A 68 -4.16 4.78 -5.97
CA LEU A 68 -5.46 4.60 -5.34
C LEU A 68 -5.64 3.16 -4.89
N THR A 69 -6.40 3.00 -3.83
CA THR A 69 -6.73 1.71 -3.24
C THR A 69 -8.18 1.74 -2.77
N THR A 70 -8.85 0.60 -2.86
CA THR A 70 -10.28 0.47 -2.60
C THR A 70 -10.55 -0.49 -1.44
N PHE A 71 -11.67 -0.27 -0.75
CA PHE A 71 -12.13 -1.05 0.40
C PHE A 71 -13.65 -1.19 0.38
N ASP A 72 -14.16 -2.32 0.86
CA ASP A 72 -15.59 -2.39 1.23
C ASP A 72 -15.81 -1.80 2.64
N ASP A 73 -14.77 -1.77 3.47
CA ASP A 73 -14.73 -1.14 4.79
C ASP A 73 -13.28 -0.71 5.10
N PHE A 74 -13.01 0.59 5.17
CA PHE A 74 -11.67 1.12 5.43
C PHE A 74 -11.12 0.77 6.82
N ILE A 75 -12.01 0.66 7.81
CA ILE A 75 -11.69 0.37 9.22
C ILE A 75 -11.34 -1.11 9.39
N ASN A 76 -12.11 -2.01 8.77
CA ASN A 76 -11.75 -3.42 8.72
C ASN A 76 -10.58 -3.61 7.73
N PRO A 77 -9.36 -3.87 8.21
CA PRO A 77 -8.21 -3.83 7.33
C PRO A 77 -8.19 -5.04 6.36
N ALA A 78 -9.00 -6.07 6.64
CA ALA A 78 -9.16 -7.29 5.84
C ALA A 78 -10.15 -7.10 4.71
N SER A 79 -11.02 -6.10 4.86
CA SER A 79 -12.12 -5.81 3.95
C SER A 79 -11.57 -5.16 2.70
N ARG A 80 -11.74 -5.84 1.57
CA ARG A 80 -11.19 -5.44 0.28
C ARG A 80 -12.17 -5.90 -0.79
N PRO A 81 -12.47 -5.06 -1.79
CA PRO A 81 -13.22 -5.51 -2.94
C PRO A 81 -12.45 -6.66 -3.59
N ASN A 82 -13.17 -7.59 -4.23
CA ASN A 82 -12.59 -8.71 -4.97
C ASN A 82 -11.80 -8.28 -6.24
N ASP A 83 -11.35 -7.03 -6.31
CA ASP A 83 -10.60 -6.48 -7.43
C ASP A 83 -9.19 -7.09 -7.49
N PRO A 84 -8.70 -7.42 -8.70
CA PRO A 84 -7.58 -8.34 -8.83
C PRO A 84 -6.21 -7.71 -8.52
N ILE A 85 -5.95 -6.43 -8.85
CA ILE A 85 -4.62 -5.83 -8.74
C ILE A 85 -4.70 -4.30 -8.52
N GLU A 86 -4.05 -3.78 -7.49
CA GLU A 86 -3.79 -2.34 -7.31
C GLU A 86 -2.55 -1.92 -8.11
N GLN A 87 -2.62 -0.82 -8.86
CA GLN A 87 -1.47 -0.27 -9.58
C GLN A 87 -1.01 1.05 -8.96
N LEU A 88 0.26 1.13 -8.58
CA LEU A 88 0.85 2.31 -7.94
C LEU A 88 2.01 2.83 -8.78
N ALA A 89 2.04 4.13 -9.05
CA ALA A 89 3.14 4.77 -9.77
C ALA A 89 4.35 4.95 -8.85
N ILE A 90 5.54 4.57 -9.33
CA ILE A 90 6.81 4.88 -8.68
C ILE A 90 7.18 6.32 -8.98
N VAL A 91 7.48 7.09 -7.93
CA VAL A 91 7.76 8.54 -8.02
C VAL A 91 9.20 8.91 -7.66
N GLY A 92 10.03 7.92 -7.32
CA GLY A 92 11.45 8.13 -7.05
C GLY A 92 12.03 7.11 -6.09
N GLY A 93 13.30 7.31 -5.75
CA GLY A 93 14.01 6.42 -4.83
C GLY A 93 15.37 6.95 -4.40
N THR A 94 16.07 6.13 -3.63
CA THR A 94 17.39 6.41 -3.07
C THR A 94 18.36 5.27 -3.42
N GLY A 95 19.67 5.50 -3.21
CA GLY A 95 20.70 4.50 -3.49
C GLY A 95 20.68 4.05 -4.96
N LYS A 96 20.59 2.73 -5.19
CA LYS A 96 20.51 2.14 -6.54
C LYS A 96 19.27 2.60 -7.31
N TYR A 97 18.21 3.01 -6.62
CA TYR A 97 16.92 3.39 -7.21
C TYR A 97 16.75 4.91 -7.32
N ARG A 98 17.84 5.68 -7.22
CA ARG A 98 17.78 7.14 -7.35
C ARG A 98 17.24 7.52 -8.73
N GLY A 99 16.16 8.29 -8.75
CA GLY A 99 15.50 8.73 -9.99
C GLY A 99 14.62 7.68 -10.66
N ALA A 100 14.34 6.55 -10.00
CA ALA A 100 13.50 5.49 -10.54
C ALA A 100 12.08 5.99 -10.89
N SER A 101 11.57 5.54 -12.04
CA SER A 101 10.17 5.57 -12.44
C SER A 101 9.67 4.15 -12.72
N GLY A 102 8.36 3.97 -12.81
CA GLY A 102 7.75 2.68 -13.11
C GLY A 102 6.47 2.44 -12.32
N ILE A 103 6.14 1.16 -12.09
CA ILE A 103 4.87 0.72 -11.49
C ILE A 103 5.11 -0.36 -10.44
N VAL A 104 4.31 -0.33 -9.39
CA VAL A 104 4.13 -1.43 -8.43
C VAL A 104 2.73 -1.99 -8.58
N ASP A 105 2.64 -3.25 -9.02
CA ASP A 105 1.40 -4.02 -9.00
C ASP A 105 1.28 -4.75 -7.67
N VAL A 106 0.17 -4.55 -6.96
CA VAL A 106 -0.13 -5.20 -5.68
C VAL A 106 -1.38 -6.04 -5.84
N GLU A 107 -1.19 -7.35 -5.90
CA GLU A 107 -2.30 -8.30 -5.79
C GLU A 107 -2.55 -8.59 -4.30
N VAL A 108 -3.79 -8.34 -3.87
CA VAL A 108 -4.22 -8.67 -2.51
C VAL A 108 -4.62 -10.13 -2.48
N LEU A 109 -4.10 -10.86 -1.50
CA LEU A 109 -4.36 -12.28 -1.29
C LEU A 109 -5.18 -12.47 0.00
N PRO A 110 -5.88 -13.61 0.15
CA PRO A 110 -6.59 -13.94 1.38
C PRO A 110 -5.69 -13.85 2.63
N ASN A 111 -6.31 -13.58 3.78
CA ASN A 111 -5.64 -13.46 5.08
C ASN A 111 -4.55 -12.38 5.11
N PHE A 112 -4.83 -11.19 4.56
CA PHE A 112 -3.91 -10.03 4.58
C PHE A 112 -2.57 -10.23 3.87
N ARG A 113 -2.45 -11.27 3.05
CA ARG A 113 -1.26 -11.47 2.26
C ARG A 113 -1.33 -10.61 1.02
N SER A 114 -0.19 -10.38 0.40
CA SER A 114 -0.13 -9.70 -0.89
C SER A 114 1.07 -10.16 -1.68
N ARG A 115 0.94 -10.11 -3.01
CA ARG A 115 2.03 -10.30 -3.96
C ARG A 115 2.32 -8.97 -4.63
N TRP A 116 3.59 -8.59 -4.65
CA TRP A 116 4.05 -7.30 -5.15
C TRP A 116 4.99 -7.55 -6.33
N ILE A 117 4.70 -6.93 -7.46
CA ILE A 117 5.55 -6.93 -8.65
C ILE A 117 6.02 -5.49 -8.84
N ILE A 118 7.33 -5.29 -8.78
CA ILE A 118 7.95 -3.97 -8.90
C ILE A 118 8.68 -3.90 -10.24
N SER A 119 8.19 -3.05 -11.12
CA SER A 119 8.74 -2.83 -12.46
C SER A 119 9.33 -1.42 -12.51
N ILE A 120 10.64 -1.32 -12.74
CA ILE A 120 11.39 -0.06 -12.79
C ILE A 120 11.96 0.11 -14.19
N ASP A 121 11.86 1.32 -14.73
CA ASP A 121 12.41 1.69 -16.05
C ASP A 121 13.93 1.96 -16.03
#